data_AF-A0A1Q7VFC4-F1
#
_entry.id   AF-A0A1Q7VFC4-F1
#
_cell.length_a   1.000
_cell.length_b   1.000
_cell.length_c   1.000
_cell.angle_alpha   90.00
_cell.angle_beta   90.00
_cell.angle_gamma   90.00
#
_symmetry.space_group_name_H-M   'P 1'
#
loop_
_entity.id
_entity.type
_entity.pdbx_description
1 polymer ?
#
loop_
_entity_poly.entity_id
_entity_poly.type
_entity_poly.pdbx_seq_one_letter_code
_entity_poly.pdbx_strand_id
1 'polypeptide(L)'
;MLIVGTGEQARSLLRKLREHPDFGLLVKGLVAAEASPNAAGEVEDVPVVGTVSDLPGLVEQTGADLVYLALARSEYRAEEEALARLGDSTAAVRLVPDLARVFTLNASVEDFDGMPVVLVTESPSQGWNAVSKRAFDIALSTLGLVALSPLLLGIALWVRLDSPGPVLYAQERVGFNGRRFRMLKFRTMRLDAEAEGEGWTRPGDPRRTGAGAILRALSLDELPQLWNVLLGQMSLVGPRPERPVYVDQFRASVPRYMLRHHVKAGITGWAQVNGLRGDTPLDRRIEYDLYYIRNWSLGFDIKIILLTLARVFRDASAH
;
A
#
# COMPACT_ATOMS: atom_id res chain seq x y z
N MET A 1 25.23 -15.94 18.72
CA MET A 1 24.92 -16.25 17.31
C MET A 1 26.04 -15.78 16.42
N LEU A 2 26.14 -16.35 15.21
CA LEU A 2 26.99 -15.85 14.13
C LEU A 2 26.11 -15.30 13.00
N ILE A 3 26.64 -14.33 12.25
CA ILE A 3 25.97 -13.80 11.05
C ILE A 3 26.89 -14.06 9.84
N VAL A 4 26.42 -14.80 8.86
CA VAL A 4 27.11 -15.04 7.59
C VAL A 4 26.73 -13.93 6.61
N GLY A 5 27.73 -13.24 6.08
CA GLY A 5 27.61 -12.06 5.23
C GLY A 5 28.19 -10.80 5.89
N THR A 6 28.80 -9.94 5.09
CA THR A 6 29.39 -8.64 5.52
C THR A 6 28.79 -7.45 4.76
N GLY A 7 27.85 -7.70 3.84
CA GLY A 7 27.19 -6.72 2.99
C GLY A 7 26.08 -5.92 3.70
N GLU A 8 25.25 -5.25 2.89
CA GLU A 8 24.17 -4.39 3.40
C GLU A 8 23.16 -5.16 4.26
N GLN A 9 22.80 -6.38 3.87
CA GLN A 9 21.83 -7.19 4.61
C GLN A 9 22.30 -7.51 6.02
N ALA A 10 23.56 -7.91 6.18
CA ALA A 10 24.17 -8.14 7.48
C ALA A 10 24.19 -6.85 8.32
N ARG A 11 24.56 -5.70 7.73
CA ARG A 11 24.51 -4.38 8.39
C ARG A 11 23.09 -3.98 8.80
N SER A 12 22.10 -4.26 7.96
CA SER A 12 20.69 -3.99 8.22
C SER A 12 20.17 -4.85 9.37
N LEU A 13 20.52 -6.14 9.40
CA LEU A 13 20.22 -7.05 10.51
C LEU A 13 20.87 -6.57 11.82
N LEU A 14 22.15 -6.20 11.78
CA LEU A 14 22.88 -5.68 12.95
C LEU A 14 22.23 -4.42 13.53
N ARG A 15 21.87 -3.44 12.68
CA ARG A 15 21.16 -2.23 13.14
C ARG A 15 19.84 -2.56 13.83
N LYS A 16 19.04 -3.44 13.25
CA LYS A 16 17.76 -3.88 13.85
C LYS A 16 17.94 -4.61 15.18
N LEU A 17 18.97 -5.45 15.30
CA LEU A 17 19.27 -6.14 16.56
C LEU A 17 19.71 -5.15 17.65
N ARG A 18 20.47 -4.11 17.30
CA ARG A 18 20.86 -3.03 18.22
C ARG A 18 19.67 -2.17 18.66
N GLU A 19 18.74 -1.89 17.76
CA GLU A 19 17.49 -1.15 18.05
C GLU A 19 16.54 -1.95 18.96
N HIS A 20 16.66 -3.28 18.99
CA HIS A 20 15.79 -4.19 19.74
C HIS A 20 16.59 -5.17 20.63
N PRO A 21 17.24 -4.67 21.69
CA PRO A 21 18.01 -5.52 22.62
C PRO A 21 17.15 -6.56 23.35
N ASP A 22 15.84 -6.33 23.43
CA ASP A 22 14.86 -7.21 24.07
C ASP A 22 14.78 -8.61 23.45
N PHE A 23 15.32 -8.81 22.25
CA PHE A 23 15.42 -10.14 21.64
C PHE A 23 16.44 -11.06 22.33
N GLY A 24 17.30 -10.54 23.22
CA GLY A 24 18.26 -11.35 23.98
C GLY A 24 19.34 -12.00 23.10
N LEU A 25 19.54 -11.46 21.89
CA LEU A 25 20.37 -12.05 20.85
C LEU A 25 21.76 -11.41 20.84
N LEU A 26 22.79 -12.17 21.25
CA LEU A 26 24.18 -11.71 21.28
C LEU A 26 24.96 -12.14 20.02
N VAL A 27 25.43 -11.17 19.23
CA VAL A 27 26.27 -11.40 18.05
C VAL A 27 27.71 -11.68 18.51
N LYS A 28 28.23 -12.87 18.20
CA LYS A 28 29.59 -13.28 18.56
C LYS A 28 30.62 -12.97 17.46
N GLY A 29 30.15 -12.76 16.22
CA GLY A 29 31.00 -12.43 15.09
C GLY A 29 30.27 -12.52 13.76
N LEU A 30 30.89 -11.94 12.74
CA LEU A 30 30.49 -12.04 11.34
C LEU A 30 31.36 -13.06 10.60
N VAL A 31 30.80 -13.71 9.60
CA VAL A 31 31.48 -14.68 8.76
C VAL A 31 31.40 -14.19 7.32
N ALA A 32 32.54 -13.98 6.67
CA ALA A 32 32.57 -13.52 5.29
C ALA A 32 32.22 -14.65 4.30
N ALA A 33 31.55 -14.29 3.19
CA ALA A 33 31.21 -15.24 2.13
C ALA A 33 32.46 -15.87 1.49
N GLU A 34 33.49 -15.06 1.23
CA GLU A 34 34.76 -15.49 0.64
C GLU A 34 35.94 -14.84 1.38
N ALA A 35 37.11 -15.47 1.28
CA ALA A 35 38.36 -14.89 1.76
C ALA A 35 38.72 -13.66 0.92
N SER A 36 38.60 -12.47 1.52
CA SER A 36 39.05 -11.22 0.91
C SER A 36 40.28 -10.69 1.65
N PRO A 37 41.28 -10.11 0.97
CA PRO A 37 42.41 -9.44 1.62
C PRO A 37 41.98 -8.33 2.60
N ASN A 38 40.75 -7.80 2.44
CA ASN A 38 40.14 -6.79 3.31
C ASN A 38 39.13 -7.39 4.32
N ALA A 39 39.07 -8.71 4.47
CA ALA A 39 38.11 -9.38 5.37
C ALA A 39 38.47 -9.26 6.85
N ALA A 40 39.71 -8.88 7.19
CA ALA A 40 40.16 -8.63 8.57
C ALA A 40 39.69 -7.25 9.06
N GLY A 41 38.37 -7.04 9.09
CA GLY A 41 37.75 -5.79 9.52
C GLY A 41 36.59 -6.00 10.46
N GLU A 42 36.11 -4.90 11.04
CA GLU A 42 34.85 -4.86 11.79
C GLU A 42 33.75 -4.27 10.90
N VAL A 43 32.54 -4.81 11.04
CA VAL A 43 31.34 -4.24 10.40
C VAL A 43 30.38 -3.86 11.50
N GLU A 44 30.06 -2.58 11.62
CA GLU A 44 29.22 -2.05 12.71
C GLU A 44 29.73 -2.55 14.08
N ASP A 45 31.03 -2.36 14.36
CA ASP A 45 31.72 -2.76 15.61
C ASP A 45 31.62 -4.26 15.97
N VAL A 46 31.29 -5.12 14.99
CA VAL A 46 31.31 -6.57 15.15
C VAL A 46 32.49 -7.12 14.34
N PRO A 47 33.35 -7.96 14.93
CA PRO A 47 34.50 -8.52 14.21
C PRO A 47 34.07 -9.56 13.18
N VAL A 48 34.72 -9.55 12.03
CA VAL A 48 34.69 -10.67 11.08
C VAL A 48 35.64 -11.76 11.60
N VAL A 49 35.08 -12.88 12.05
CA VAL A 49 35.81 -13.94 12.76
C VAL A 49 36.30 -15.06 11.84
N GLY A 50 35.92 -15.05 10.56
CA GLY A 50 36.38 -16.02 9.57
C GLY A 50 35.53 -16.01 8.31
N THR A 51 35.59 -17.11 7.56
CA THR A 51 34.87 -17.31 6.31
C THR A 51 33.88 -18.48 6.41
N VAL A 52 33.02 -18.64 5.40
CA VAL A 52 32.08 -19.77 5.31
C VAL A 52 32.79 -21.12 5.45
N SER A 53 34.04 -21.22 5.01
CA SER A 53 34.85 -22.45 5.18
C SER A 53 35.10 -22.81 6.64
N ASP A 54 35.14 -21.84 7.54
CA ASP A 54 35.47 -21.98 8.95
C ASP A 54 34.24 -22.22 9.84
N LEU A 55 33.03 -22.18 9.27
CA LEU A 55 31.75 -22.18 9.99
C LEU A 55 31.61 -23.25 11.07
N PRO A 56 31.88 -24.54 10.81
CA PRO A 56 31.72 -25.58 11.83
C PRO A 56 32.59 -25.33 13.06
N GLY A 57 33.87 -25.01 12.84
CA GLY A 57 34.82 -24.70 13.91
C GLY A 57 34.46 -23.42 14.65
N LEU A 58 33.99 -22.38 13.94
CA LEU A 58 33.53 -21.15 14.56
C LEU A 58 32.30 -21.35 15.44
N VAL A 59 31.34 -22.18 15.00
CA VAL A 59 30.16 -22.51 15.80
C VAL A 59 30.55 -23.19 17.11
N GLU A 60 31.45 -24.17 17.07
CA GLU A 60 31.95 -24.87 18.26
C GLU A 60 32.76 -23.94 19.17
N GLN A 61 33.73 -23.20 18.64
CA GLN A 61 34.61 -22.33 19.41
C GLN A 61 33.85 -21.19 20.09
N THR A 62 32.87 -20.62 19.38
CA THR A 62 32.07 -19.53 19.93
C THR A 62 30.91 -20.05 20.77
N GLY A 63 30.54 -21.32 20.69
CA GLY A 63 29.32 -21.88 21.27
C GLY A 63 28.08 -21.18 20.72
N ALA A 64 27.98 -21.04 19.40
CA ALA A 64 26.86 -20.34 18.76
C ALA A 64 25.71 -21.30 18.45
N ASP A 65 24.60 -21.18 19.18
CA ASP A 65 23.41 -22.02 18.95
C ASP A 65 22.53 -21.54 17.77
N LEU A 66 22.91 -20.42 17.15
CA LEU A 66 22.13 -19.74 16.11
C LEU A 66 23.06 -19.11 15.08
N VAL A 67 22.77 -19.33 13.80
CA VAL A 67 23.47 -18.76 12.64
C VAL A 67 22.46 -18.10 11.71
N TYR A 68 22.67 -16.82 11.42
CA TYR A 68 21.88 -16.09 10.42
C TYR A 68 22.64 -16.02 9.10
N LEU A 69 22.01 -16.40 7.98
CA LEU A 69 22.54 -16.23 6.64
C LEU A 69 21.96 -14.94 6.04
N ALA A 70 22.77 -13.88 5.96
CA ALA A 70 22.39 -12.54 5.48
C ALA A 70 23.25 -12.17 4.26
N LEU A 71 23.12 -12.98 3.21
CA LEU A 71 23.92 -12.94 1.99
C LEU A 71 23.13 -12.33 0.82
N ALA A 72 23.81 -11.54 -0.01
CA ALA A 72 23.22 -11.02 -1.24
C ALA A 72 22.87 -12.15 -2.22
N ARG A 73 21.90 -11.92 -3.11
CA ARG A 73 21.59 -12.87 -4.21
C ARG A 73 22.82 -13.25 -5.05
N SER A 74 23.80 -12.37 -5.16
CA SER A 74 25.06 -12.63 -5.85
C SER A 74 25.97 -13.64 -5.11
N GLU A 75 25.72 -13.86 -3.83
CA GLU A 75 26.50 -14.71 -2.92
C GLU A 75 25.83 -16.07 -2.66
N TYR A 76 24.87 -16.48 -3.52
CA TYR A 76 24.09 -17.72 -3.34
C TYR A 76 24.94 -18.98 -3.18
N ARG A 77 26.13 -19.01 -3.80
CA ARG A 77 27.10 -20.11 -3.63
C ARG A 77 27.59 -20.24 -2.19
N ALA A 78 27.86 -19.12 -1.53
CA ALA A 78 28.31 -19.10 -0.14
C ALA A 78 27.17 -19.49 0.82
N GLU A 79 25.92 -19.20 0.45
CA GLU A 79 24.73 -19.63 1.19
C GLU A 79 24.56 -21.15 1.14
N GLU A 80 24.64 -21.75 -0.06
CA GLU A 80 24.60 -23.21 -0.25
C GLU A 80 25.75 -23.90 0.50
N GLU A 81 26.97 -23.36 0.41
CA GLU A 81 28.13 -23.90 1.13
C GLU A 81 27.95 -23.82 2.65
N ALA A 82 27.45 -22.70 3.17
CA ALA A 82 27.18 -22.54 4.60
C ALA A 82 26.14 -23.55 5.09
N LEU A 83 25.05 -23.75 4.33
CA LEU A 83 24.02 -24.74 4.65
C LEU A 83 24.58 -26.17 4.63
N ALA A 84 25.38 -26.52 3.63
CA ALA A 84 26.01 -27.83 3.54
C ALA A 84 26.96 -28.09 4.73
N ARG A 85 27.78 -27.12 5.10
CA ARG A 85 28.75 -27.25 6.21
C ARG A 85 28.09 -27.27 7.59
N LEU A 86 26.97 -26.59 7.75
CA LEU A 86 26.20 -26.59 9.00
C LEU A 86 25.23 -27.77 9.11
N GLY A 87 25.13 -28.63 8.09
CA GLY A 87 24.21 -29.77 8.08
C GLY A 87 24.40 -30.75 9.25
N ASP A 88 25.63 -30.89 9.75
CA ASP A 88 25.98 -31.73 10.90
C ASP A 88 26.11 -30.94 12.22
N SER A 89 25.75 -29.65 12.21
CA SER A 89 25.78 -28.79 13.40
C SER A 89 24.44 -28.79 14.14
N THR A 90 24.45 -28.61 15.45
CA THR A 90 23.24 -28.38 16.25
C THR A 90 22.77 -26.93 16.22
N ALA A 91 23.53 -26.03 15.61
CA ALA A 91 23.14 -24.62 15.52
C ALA A 91 21.92 -24.45 14.63
N ALA A 92 20.92 -23.71 15.11
CA ALA A 92 19.77 -23.34 14.29
C ALA A 92 20.21 -22.38 13.18
N VAL A 93 19.87 -22.67 11.93
CA VAL A 93 20.19 -21.80 10.78
C VAL A 93 18.94 -21.02 10.35
N ARG A 94 19.08 -19.70 10.18
CA ARG A 94 17.99 -18.80 9.73
C ARG A 94 18.42 -18.00 8.51
N LEU A 95 17.59 -17.98 7.49
CA LEU A 95 17.83 -17.21 6.26
C LEU A 95 17.22 -15.81 6.36
N VAL A 96 18.00 -14.80 5.95
CA VAL A 96 17.56 -13.41 5.78
C VAL A 96 17.57 -13.10 4.29
N PRO A 97 16.44 -13.27 3.60
CA PRO A 97 16.39 -12.99 2.18
C PRO A 97 16.47 -11.49 1.88
N ASP A 98 17.02 -11.13 0.71
CA ASP A 98 17.04 -9.76 0.18
C ASP A 98 15.65 -9.31 -0.30
N LEU A 99 14.73 -9.10 0.64
CA LEU A 99 13.36 -8.69 0.28
C LEU A 99 13.26 -7.17 0.07
N ALA A 100 14.18 -6.36 0.62
CA ALA A 100 14.07 -4.91 0.51
C ALA A 100 14.19 -4.38 -0.94
N ARG A 101 14.95 -5.08 -1.80
CA ARG A 101 15.14 -4.71 -3.21
C ARG A 101 14.04 -5.19 -4.15
N VAL A 102 13.39 -6.30 -3.81
CA VAL A 102 12.42 -6.96 -4.68
C VAL A 102 10.98 -6.57 -4.34
N PHE A 103 10.69 -6.21 -3.09
CA PHE A 103 9.33 -6.08 -2.57
C PHE A 103 8.97 -4.60 -2.42
N THR A 104 7.87 -4.20 -3.06
CA THR A 104 7.36 -2.81 -2.93
C THR A 104 6.19 -2.73 -1.94
N LEU A 105 5.55 -3.88 -1.67
CA LEU A 105 4.47 -4.11 -0.73
C LEU A 105 4.92 -5.21 0.25
N ASN A 106 4.35 -5.23 1.45
CA ASN A 106 4.77 -6.10 2.56
C ASN A 106 5.05 -7.54 2.08
N ALA A 107 6.28 -8.02 2.30
CA ALA A 107 6.66 -9.38 1.98
C ALA A 107 6.09 -10.33 3.04
N SER A 108 5.44 -11.40 2.61
CA SER A 108 4.96 -12.48 3.47
C SER A 108 5.49 -13.82 2.95
N VAL A 109 5.55 -14.80 3.84
CA VAL A 109 5.89 -16.18 3.51
C VAL A 109 4.65 -17.02 3.77
N GLU A 110 4.17 -17.72 2.75
CA GLU A 110 3.08 -18.69 2.83
C GLU A 110 3.65 -20.11 2.74
N ASP A 111 3.01 -21.06 3.41
CA ASP A 111 3.31 -22.49 3.27
C ASP A 111 2.34 -23.10 2.25
N PHE A 112 2.86 -23.57 1.13
CA PHE A 112 2.11 -24.30 0.11
C PHE A 112 2.50 -25.78 0.15
N ASP A 113 1.79 -26.56 0.94
CA ASP A 113 2.02 -28.01 1.12
C ASP A 113 3.47 -28.33 1.53
N GLY A 114 4.00 -27.59 2.52
CA GLY A 114 5.39 -27.70 2.97
C GLY A 114 6.42 -26.97 2.10
N MET A 115 5.99 -26.33 1.01
CA MET A 115 6.85 -25.45 0.21
C MET A 115 6.72 -24.00 0.68
N PRO A 116 7.79 -23.36 1.20
CA PRO A 116 7.76 -21.95 1.53
C PRO A 116 7.69 -21.10 0.25
N VAL A 117 6.62 -20.33 0.09
CA VAL A 117 6.39 -19.41 -1.04
C VAL A 117 6.53 -17.97 -0.54
N VAL A 118 7.44 -17.20 -1.14
CA VAL A 118 7.64 -15.79 -0.79
C VAL A 118 6.78 -14.89 -1.69
N LEU A 119 5.85 -14.16 -1.09
CA LEU A 119 4.83 -13.38 -1.79
C LEU A 119 5.32 -11.95 -2.10
N VAL A 120 5.60 -11.69 -3.38
CA VAL A 120 6.31 -10.47 -3.85
C VAL A 120 5.44 -9.23 -3.94
N THR A 121 4.16 -9.40 -4.24
CA THR A 121 3.21 -8.29 -4.43
C THR A 121 1.89 -8.61 -3.76
N GLU A 122 1.91 -8.72 -2.44
CA GLU A 122 0.67 -8.96 -1.71
C GLU A 122 -0.15 -7.70 -1.48
N SER A 123 -1.46 -7.86 -1.65
CA SER A 123 -2.43 -6.90 -1.17
C SER A 123 -2.64 -7.08 0.34
N PRO A 124 -2.69 -6.00 1.14
CA PRO A 124 -3.15 -6.05 2.53
C PRO A 124 -4.58 -6.62 2.68
N SER A 125 -5.33 -6.68 1.58
CA SER A 125 -6.70 -7.19 1.52
C SER A 125 -6.79 -8.71 1.28
N GLN A 126 -5.88 -9.50 1.87
CA GLN A 126 -6.01 -10.96 1.93
C GLN A 126 -6.34 -11.44 3.37
N GLY A 127 -6.97 -12.61 3.48
CA GLY A 127 -7.32 -13.23 4.77
C GLY A 127 -8.33 -12.44 5.62
N TRP A 128 -8.18 -12.51 6.94
CA TRP A 128 -9.08 -11.87 7.92
C TRP A 128 -9.15 -10.35 7.81
N ASN A 129 -8.08 -9.72 7.33
CA ASN A 129 -8.03 -8.28 7.07
C ASN A 129 -9.02 -7.88 5.98
N ALA A 130 -9.12 -8.66 4.90
CA ALA A 130 -10.08 -8.47 3.82
C ALA A 130 -11.52 -8.55 4.31
N VAL A 131 -11.81 -9.55 5.14
CA VAL A 131 -13.13 -9.78 5.72
C VAL A 131 -13.51 -8.61 6.63
N SER A 132 -12.60 -8.21 7.52
CA SER A 132 -12.80 -7.11 8.47
C SER A 132 -13.01 -5.78 7.75
N LYS A 133 -12.17 -5.49 6.74
CA LYS A 133 -12.31 -4.32 5.86
C LYS A 133 -13.68 -4.31 5.18
N ARG A 134 -14.11 -5.45 4.64
CA ARG A 134 -15.37 -5.56 3.91
C ARG A 134 -16.58 -5.40 4.84
N ALA A 135 -16.55 -6.01 6.02
CA ALA A 135 -17.58 -5.85 7.03
C ALA A 135 -17.72 -4.39 7.45
N PHE A 136 -16.58 -3.72 7.70
CA PHE A 136 -16.53 -2.29 8.00
C PHE A 136 -17.15 -1.44 6.88
N ASP A 137 -16.76 -1.68 5.61
CA ASP A 137 -17.31 -0.97 4.45
C ASP A 137 -18.83 -1.15 4.33
N ILE A 138 -19.34 -2.38 4.48
CA ILE A 138 -20.78 -2.66 4.39
C ILE A 138 -21.52 -1.95 5.53
N ALA A 139 -21.04 -2.08 6.77
CA ALA A 139 -21.71 -1.50 7.94
C ALA A 139 -21.82 0.03 7.83
N LEU A 140 -20.71 0.72 7.56
CA LEU A 140 -20.71 2.19 7.48
C LEU A 140 -21.39 2.72 6.21
N SER A 141 -21.25 2.05 5.06
CA SER A 141 -21.97 2.48 3.84
C SER A 141 -23.48 2.29 3.98
N THR A 142 -23.94 1.19 4.58
CA THR A 142 -25.36 0.97 4.86
C THR A 142 -25.91 2.01 5.83
N LEU A 143 -25.20 2.24 6.94
CA LEU A 143 -25.58 3.28 7.91
C LEU A 143 -25.64 4.66 7.26
N GLY A 144 -24.63 5.02 6.45
CA GLY A 144 -24.57 6.27 5.72
C GLY A 144 -25.71 6.43 4.73
N LEU A 145 -26.04 5.38 3.95
CA LEU A 145 -27.16 5.40 3.01
C LEU A 145 -28.51 5.58 3.70
N VAL A 146 -28.74 4.90 4.83
CA VAL A 146 -29.98 5.04 5.60
C VAL A 146 -30.08 6.43 6.22
N ALA A 147 -29.05 6.86 6.94
CA ALA A 147 -29.04 8.14 7.65
C ALA A 147 -29.12 9.35 6.70
N LEU A 148 -28.46 9.27 5.55
CA LEU A 148 -28.45 10.35 4.55
C LEU A 148 -29.57 10.20 3.52
N SER A 149 -30.44 9.18 3.60
CA SER A 149 -31.50 8.96 2.59
C SER A 149 -32.42 10.17 2.36
N PRO A 150 -32.85 10.95 3.39
CA PRO A 150 -33.68 12.13 3.15
C PRO A 150 -32.91 13.22 2.39
N LEU A 151 -31.63 13.41 2.72
CA LEU A 151 -30.75 14.35 2.04
C LEU A 151 -30.49 13.93 0.59
N LEU A 152 -30.20 12.64 0.35
CA LEU A 152 -30.00 12.10 -0.99
C LEU A 152 -31.24 12.31 -1.88
N LEU A 153 -32.43 12.11 -1.32
CA LEU A 153 -33.69 12.35 -2.03
C LEU A 153 -33.89 13.85 -2.33
N GLY A 154 -33.58 14.72 -1.37
CA GLY A 154 -33.63 16.17 -1.56
C GLY A 154 -32.67 16.66 -2.66
N ILE A 155 -31.42 16.17 -2.64
CA ILE A 155 -30.43 16.47 -3.70
C ILE A 155 -30.90 15.91 -5.05
N ALA A 156 -31.46 14.71 -5.08
CA ALA A 156 -31.98 14.10 -6.30
C ALA A 156 -33.08 14.96 -6.94
N LEU A 157 -34.02 15.47 -6.13
CA LEU A 157 -35.05 16.38 -6.59
C LEU A 157 -34.45 17.69 -7.09
N TRP A 158 -33.50 18.27 -6.35
CA TRP A 158 -32.85 19.52 -6.73
C TRP A 158 -32.14 19.41 -8.09
N VAL A 159 -31.35 18.35 -8.31
CA VAL A 159 -30.68 18.08 -9.59
C VAL A 159 -31.68 17.87 -10.73
N ARG A 160 -32.84 17.26 -10.44
CA ARG A 160 -33.89 17.00 -11.44
C ARG A 160 -34.64 18.26 -11.86
N LEU A 161 -34.76 19.23 -10.95
CA LEU A 161 -35.39 20.53 -11.19
C LEU A 161 -34.42 21.52 -11.88
N ASP A 162 -33.12 21.45 -11.55
CA ASP A 162 -32.09 22.36 -12.08
C ASP A 162 -31.76 22.11 -13.56
N SER A 163 -31.84 20.86 -14.04
CA SER A 163 -31.59 20.54 -15.45
C SER A 163 -32.34 19.28 -15.94
N PRO A 164 -32.72 19.20 -17.23
CA PRO A 164 -33.40 18.02 -17.79
C PRO A 164 -32.47 16.81 -17.86
N GLY A 165 -32.98 15.60 -17.63
CA GLY A 165 -32.28 14.31 -17.77
C GLY A 165 -32.06 13.54 -16.44
N PRO A 166 -31.18 12.53 -16.41
CA PRO A 166 -31.00 11.64 -15.27
C PRO A 166 -30.33 12.33 -14.08
N VAL A 167 -30.78 11.99 -12.87
CA VAL A 167 -30.21 12.50 -11.61
C VAL A 167 -28.81 11.99 -11.35
N LEU A 168 -28.58 10.71 -11.62
CA LEU A 168 -27.30 10.05 -11.43
C LEU A 168 -26.50 10.06 -12.73
N TYR A 169 -25.22 10.33 -12.60
CA TYR A 169 -24.21 10.18 -13.63
C TYR A 169 -23.27 9.04 -13.25
N ALA A 170 -22.90 8.21 -14.22
CA ALA A 170 -22.08 7.03 -13.99
C ALA A 170 -20.90 7.03 -14.95
N GLN A 171 -19.67 7.13 -14.41
CA GLN A 171 -18.45 7.19 -15.21
C GLN A 171 -17.59 5.95 -15.04
N GLU A 172 -17.03 5.44 -16.14
CA GLU A 172 -16.11 4.32 -16.07
C GLU A 172 -14.82 4.70 -15.34
N ARG A 173 -14.38 3.79 -14.48
CA ARG A 173 -13.20 3.91 -13.61
C ARG A 173 -12.50 2.59 -13.48
N VAL A 174 -11.21 2.63 -13.19
CA VAL A 174 -10.40 1.45 -12.87
C VAL A 174 -10.33 1.30 -11.35
N GLY A 175 -10.63 0.10 -10.86
CA GLY A 175 -10.62 -0.26 -9.45
C GLY A 175 -9.70 -1.45 -9.16
N PHE A 176 -10.12 -2.28 -8.20
CA PHE A 176 -9.36 -3.44 -7.72
C PHE A 176 -8.96 -4.38 -8.87
N ASN A 177 -7.71 -4.83 -8.86
CA ASN A 177 -7.08 -5.68 -9.88
C ASN A 177 -7.22 -5.13 -11.31
N GLY A 178 -7.25 -3.81 -11.46
CA GLY A 178 -7.38 -3.16 -12.77
C GLY A 178 -8.77 -3.33 -13.41
N ARG A 179 -9.75 -3.86 -12.67
CA ARG A 179 -11.11 -4.08 -13.20
C ARG A 179 -11.84 -2.76 -13.35
N ARG A 180 -12.58 -2.62 -14.45
CA ARG A 180 -13.41 -1.45 -14.74
C ARG A 180 -14.72 -1.54 -13.98
N PHE A 181 -15.20 -0.41 -13.47
CA PHE A 181 -16.52 -0.30 -12.84
C PHE A 181 -17.13 1.09 -13.10
N ARG A 182 -18.45 1.19 -12.92
CA ARG A 182 -19.19 2.45 -13.09
C ARG A 182 -19.31 3.17 -11.75
N MET A 183 -18.54 4.24 -11.58
CA MET A 183 -18.57 5.08 -10.39
C MET A 183 -19.77 6.03 -10.46
N LEU A 184 -20.65 5.98 -9.46
CA LEU A 184 -21.87 6.76 -9.39
C LEU A 184 -21.62 8.14 -8.76
N LYS A 185 -22.25 9.17 -9.30
CA LYS A 185 -22.27 10.53 -8.76
C LYS A 185 -23.62 11.18 -9.03
N PHE A 186 -23.95 12.22 -8.29
CA PHE A 186 -24.99 13.13 -8.75
C PHE A 186 -24.50 13.87 -10.00
N ARG A 187 -25.39 14.07 -10.94
CA ARG A 187 -25.10 14.84 -12.13
C ARG A 187 -24.86 16.31 -11.75
N THR A 188 -23.67 16.81 -12.07
CA THR A 188 -23.28 18.20 -11.80
C THR A 188 -22.97 18.99 -13.07
N MET A 189 -23.03 18.34 -14.23
CA MET A 189 -22.78 18.94 -15.54
C MET A 189 -23.98 18.78 -16.48
N ARG A 190 -24.05 19.62 -17.51
CA ARG A 190 -25.03 19.52 -18.60
C ARG A 190 -24.87 18.19 -19.35
N LEU A 191 -25.93 17.73 -20.01
CA LEU A 191 -25.97 16.41 -20.64
C LEU A 191 -24.99 16.30 -21.83
N ASP A 192 -24.72 17.43 -22.49
CA ASP A 192 -23.82 17.62 -23.62
C ASP A 192 -22.37 17.94 -23.21
N ALA A 193 -22.07 17.98 -21.90
CA ALA A 193 -20.76 18.38 -21.39
C ALA A 193 -19.58 17.52 -21.88
N GLU A 194 -19.83 16.23 -22.14
CA GLU A 194 -18.80 15.31 -22.63
C GLU A 194 -18.50 15.53 -24.13
N ALA A 195 -19.44 16.08 -24.90
CA ALA A 195 -19.24 16.41 -26.32
C ALA A 195 -18.26 17.58 -26.52
N GLU A 196 -18.14 18.46 -25.52
CA GLU A 196 -17.21 19.60 -25.50
C GLU A 196 -15.79 19.21 -25.02
N GLY A 197 -15.54 17.94 -24.67
CA GLY A 197 -14.20 17.38 -24.48
C GLY A 197 -13.92 16.73 -23.12
N GLU A 198 -13.11 15.67 -23.16
CA GLU A 198 -12.79 14.77 -22.03
C GLU A 198 -11.72 15.28 -21.04
N GLY A 199 -11.73 16.58 -20.73
CA GLY A 199 -10.73 17.24 -19.87
C GLY A 199 -11.08 17.26 -18.37
N TRP A 200 -10.06 17.45 -17.52
CA TRP A 200 -10.25 17.76 -16.10
C TRP A 200 -11.13 19.01 -15.95
N THR A 201 -12.07 18.99 -15.01
CA THR A 201 -12.92 20.15 -14.73
C THR A 201 -12.06 21.30 -14.20
N ARG A 202 -12.20 22.49 -14.80
CA ARG A 202 -11.50 23.70 -14.35
C ARG A 202 -12.39 24.55 -13.42
N PRO A 203 -11.82 25.44 -12.58
CA PRO A 203 -12.61 26.46 -11.90
C PRO A 203 -13.43 27.25 -12.91
N GLY A 204 -14.72 27.47 -12.64
CA GLY A 204 -15.62 28.18 -13.54
C GLY A 204 -16.05 27.44 -14.82
N ASP A 205 -15.88 26.11 -14.89
CA ASP A 205 -16.24 25.33 -16.08
C ASP A 205 -17.72 25.56 -16.51
N PRO A 206 -17.97 26.08 -17.73
CA PRO A 206 -19.31 26.45 -18.22
C PRO A 206 -20.24 25.25 -18.45
N ARG A 207 -19.70 24.03 -18.35
CA ARG A 207 -20.47 22.79 -18.42
C ARG A 207 -21.17 22.48 -17.11
N ARG A 208 -20.83 23.15 -16.00
CA ARG A 208 -21.45 22.95 -14.69
C ARG A 208 -22.84 23.57 -14.64
N THR A 209 -23.75 22.88 -13.96
CA THR A 209 -25.08 23.39 -13.64
C THR A 209 -25.04 24.25 -12.37
N GLY A 210 -26.08 25.04 -12.09
CA GLY A 210 -26.14 25.89 -10.90
C GLY A 210 -26.11 25.06 -9.61
N ALA A 211 -26.96 24.04 -9.52
CA ALA A 211 -26.92 23.08 -8.41
C ALA A 211 -25.61 22.30 -8.40
N GLY A 212 -25.11 21.91 -9.58
CA GLY A 212 -23.83 21.20 -9.71
C GLY A 212 -22.62 21.98 -9.22
N ALA A 213 -22.68 23.31 -9.25
CA ALA A 213 -21.64 24.15 -8.69
C ALA A 213 -21.50 23.92 -7.17
N ILE A 214 -22.62 24.00 -6.45
CA ILE A 214 -22.72 23.85 -5.00
C ILE A 214 -22.43 22.42 -4.58
N LEU A 215 -23.01 21.43 -5.26
CA LEU A 215 -22.81 20.01 -4.92
C LEU A 215 -21.34 19.61 -4.95
N ARG A 216 -20.56 20.10 -5.92
CA ARG A 216 -19.12 19.83 -5.99
C ARG A 216 -18.31 20.59 -4.94
N ALA A 217 -18.71 21.82 -4.61
CA ALA A 217 -18.05 22.62 -3.58
C ALA A 217 -18.15 21.91 -2.21
N LEU A 218 -19.33 21.37 -1.92
CA LEU A 218 -19.60 20.63 -0.68
C LEU A 218 -19.27 19.13 -0.77
N SER A 219 -18.74 18.66 -1.90
CA SER A 219 -18.48 17.23 -2.19
C SER A 219 -19.71 16.32 -2.03
N LEU A 220 -20.92 16.88 -2.09
CA LEU A 220 -22.19 16.14 -1.98
C LEU A 220 -22.48 15.32 -3.24
N ASP A 221 -21.87 15.67 -4.37
CA ASP A 221 -22.02 14.92 -5.62
C ASP A 221 -21.45 13.50 -5.56
N GLU A 222 -20.54 13.23 -4.61
CA GLU A 222 -19.89 11.93 -4.42
C GLU A 222 -20.67 10.98 -3.50
N LEU A 223 -21.72 11.43 -2.80
CA LEU A 223 -22.49 10.58 -1.88
C LEU A 223 -23.10 9.31 -2.52
N PRO A 224 -23.55 9.29 -3.79
CA PRO A 224 -24.01 8.07 -4.44
C PRO A 224 -22.97 6.94 -4.52
N GLN A 225 -21.67 7.25 -4.36
CA GLN A 225 -20.60 6.25 -4.32
C GLN A 225 -20.73 5.29 -3.13
N LEU A 226 -21.48 5.65 -2.08
CA LEU A 226 -21.80 4.72 -0.99
C LEU A 226 -22.49 3.44 -1.52
N TRP A 227 -23.24 3.55 -2.62
CA TRP A 227 -23.81 2.38 -3.29
C TRP A 227 -22.73 1.52 -3.96
N ASN A 228 -21.71 2.12 -4.57
CA ASN A 228 -20.56 1.39 -5.11
C ASN A 228 -19.78 0.67 -4.02
N VAL A 229 -19.67 1.27 -2.83
CA VAL A 229 -19.07 0.64 -1.65
C VAL A 229 -19.92 -0.54 -1.19
N LEU A 230 -21.23 -0.38 -1.04
CA LEU A 230 -22.13 -1.45 -0.64
C LEU A 230 -22.09 -2.63 -1.63
N LEU A 231 -22.07 -2.36 -2.94
CA LEU A 231 -21.92 -3.38 -3.99
C LEU A 231 -20.52 -4.01 -4.07
N GLY A 232 -19.55 -3.48 -3.32
CA GLY A 232 -18.20 -4.02 -3.24
C GLY A 232 -17.28 -3.65 -4.39
N GLN A 233 -17.69 -2.70 -5.23
CA GLN A 233 -16.88 -2.13 -6.32
C GLN A 233 -15.84 -1.13 -5.79
N MET A 234 -16.19 -0.44 -4.70
CA MET A 234 -15.33 0.51 -3.98
C MET A 234 -15.22 0.14 -2.50
N SER A 235 -14.38 0.89 -1.81
CA SER A 235 -14.19 0.93 -0.37
C SER A 235 -14.46 2.37 0.12
N LEU A 236 -14.79 2.56 1.41
CA LEU A 236 -14.87 3.90 1.98
C LEU A 236 -13.52 4.61 1.90
N VAL A 237 -12.45 3.88 2.21
CA VAL A 237 -11.06 4.37 2.23
C VAL A 237 -10.20 3.56 1.26
N GLY A 238 -9.43 4.26 0.42
CA GLY A 238 -8.54 3.65 -0.56
C GLY A 238 -8.02 4.66 -1.57
N PRO A 239 -7.13 4.24 -2.49
CA PRO A 239 -6.67 5.08 -3.59
C PRO A 239 -7.84 5.60 -4.44
N ARG A 240 -7.81 6.87 -4.84
CA ARG A 240 -8.89 7.43 -5.67
C ARG A 240 -8.91 6.77 -7.06
N PRO A 241 -10.07 6.32 -7.55
CA PRO A 241 -10.16 5.65 -8.85
C PRO A 241 -9.97 6.64 -10.01
N GLU A 242 -9.20 6.23 -11.01
CA GLU A 242 -8.90 7.03 -12.20
C GLU A 242 -9.61 6.50 -13.45
N ARG A 243 -9.75 7.37 -14.46
CA ARG A 243 -10.30 6.99 -15.77
C ARG A 243 -9.35 6.02 -16.48
N PRO A 244 -9.85 5.05 -17.26
CA PRO A 244 -9.00 4.12 -18.01
C PRO A 244 -7.92 4.82 -18.85
N VAL A 245 -8.29 5.89 -19.56
CA VAL A 245 -7.36 6.68 -20.37
C VAL A 245 -6.18 7.22 -19.54
N TYR A 246 -6.44 7.72 -18.32
CA TYR A 246 -5.38 8.22 -17.45
C TYR A 246 -4.56 7.09 -16.83
N VAL A 247 -5.19 5.96 -16.50
CA VAL A 247 -4.48 4.76 -16.02
C VAL A 247 -3.48 4.28 -17.06
N ASP A 248 -3.87 4.24 -18.33
CA ASP A 248 -2.99 3.82 -19.42
C ASP A 248 -1.82 4.79 -19.65
N GLN A 249 -2.04 6.10 -19.48
CA GLN A 249 -0.97 7.10 -19.51
C GLN A 249 -0.04 6.99 -18.30
N PHE A 250 -0.59 6.86 -17.09
CA PHE A 250 0.15 6.88 -15.84
C PHE A 250 0.97 5.60 -15.63
N ARG A 251 0.47 4.44 -16.06
CA ARG A 251 1.25 3.18 -15.99
C ARG A 251 2.48 3.19 -16.88
N ALA A 252 2.49 4.01 -17.93
CA ALA A 252 3.62 4.15 -18.83
C ALA A 252 4.68 5.12 -18.28
N SER A 253 4.27 6.12 -17.49
CA SER A 253 5.16 7.19 -16.99
C SER A 253 5.62 7.01 -15.55
N VAL A 254 4.85 6.31 -14.71
CA VAL A 254 5.16 6.14 -13.29
C VAL A 254 5.46 4.67 -12.97
N PRO A 255 6.72 4.35 -12.60
CA PRO A 255 7.09 3.01 -12.19
C PRO A 255 6.19 2.52 -11.05
N ARG A 256 5.70 1.28 -11.17
CA ARG A 256 4.89 0.60 -10.13
C ARG A 256 3.53 1.27 -9.86
N TYR A 257 3.05 2.14 -10.75
CA TYR A 257 1.73 2.77 -10.66
C TYR A 257 0.60 1.76 -10.42
N MET A 258 0.66 0.59 -11.07
CA MET A 258 -0.38 -0.43 -10.99
C MET A 258 -0.55 -1.05 -9.59
N LEU A 259 0.45 -0.95 -8.71
CA LEU A 259 0.38 -1.47 -7.34
C LEU A 259 -0.77 -0.84 -6.54
N ARG A 260 -1.18 0.39 -6.86
CA ARG A 260 -2.33 1.04 -6.20
C ARG A 260 -3.66 0.30 -6.41
N HIS A 261 -3.76 -0.51 -7.47
CA HIS A 261 -4.95 -1.29 -7.79
C HIS A 261 -4.99 -2.64 -7.06
N HIS A 262 -4.00 -2.95 -6.22
CA HIS A 262 -4.04 -4.13 -5.35
C HIS A 262 -5.05 -3.98 -4.20
N VAL A 263 -5.67 -2.82 -4.00
CA VAL A 263 -6.79 -2.64 -3.06
C VAL A 263 -7.99 -2.03 -3.77
N LYS A 264 -9.17 -2.12 -3.17
CA LYS A 264 -10.35 -1.41 -3.69
C LYS A 264 -10.11 0.10 -3.67
N ALA A 265 -10.57 0.76 -4.71
CA ALA A 265 -10.55 2.21 -4.79
C ALA A 265 -11.45 2.83 -3.70
N GLY A 266 -11.04 3.98 -3.19
CA GLY A 266 -11.70 4.68 -2.09
C GLY A 266 -12.59 5.84 -2.54
N ILE A 267 -13.63 6.15 -1.75
CA ILE A 267 -14.30 7.46 -1.80
C ILE A 267 -13.31 8.54 -1.31
N THR A 268 -12.68 8.26 -0.16
CA THR A 268 -11.57 9.04 0.39
C THR A 268 -10.31 8.18 0.50
N GLY A 269 -9.17 8.80 0.81
CA GLY A 269 -7.87 8.13 0.84
C GLY A 269 -6.78 8.98 1.47
N TRP A 270 -5.65 8.35 1.78
CA TRP A 270 -4.53 9.00 2.46
C TRP A 270 -3.94 10.17 1.66
N ALA A 271 -3.73 9.98 0.35
CA ALA A 271 -3.30 11.06 -0.54
C ALA A 271 -4.30 12.24 -0.53
N GLN A 272 -5.59 11.93 -0.60
CA GLN A 272 -6.67 12.92 -0.61
C GLN A 272 -6.72 13.78 0.67
N VAL A 273 -6.61 13.18 1.86
CA VAL A 273 -6.66 13.95 3.12
C VAL A 273 -5.41 14.80 3.33
N ASN A 274 -4.27 14.40 2.76
CA ASN A 274 -3.01 15.17 2.76
C ASN A 274 -2.94 16.21 1.63
N GLY A 275 -4.04 16.50 0.94
CA GLY A 275 -4.11 17.57 -0.06
C GLY A 275 -3.49 17.22 -1.41
N LEU A 276 -3.10 15.97 -1.63
CA LEU A 276 -2.56 15.51 -2.90
C LEU A 276 -3.72 15.19 -3.87
N ARG A 277 -4.32 16.25 -4.42
CA ARG A 277 -5.43 16.21 -5.40
C ARG A 277 -5.11 17.11 -6.61
N GLY A 278 -5.85 16.95 -7.70
CA GLY A 278 -5.75 17.87 -8.85
C GLY A 278 -4.37 17.88 -9.50
N ASP A 279 -3.80 19.08 -9.60
CA ASP A 279 -2.53 19.38 -10.28
C ASP A 279 -1.27 19.02 -9.46
N THR A 280 -1.44 18.34 -8.33
CA THR A 280 -0.30 17.86 -7.53
C THR A 280 0.51 16.79 -8.28
N PRO A 281 1.84 16.74 -8.05
CA PRO A 281 2.71 15.75 -8.69
C PRO A 281 2.18 14.32 -8.51
N LEU A 282 2.07 13.59 -9.62
CA LEU A 282 1.47 12.26 -9.65
C LEU A 282 2.29 11.24 -8.83
N ASP A 283 3.60 11.31 -8.91
CA ASP A 283 4.54 10.52 -8.11
C ASP A 283 4.24 10.60 -6.61
N ARG A 284 4.10 11.81 -6.06
CA ARG A 284 3.77 12.04 -4.63
C ARG A 284 2.43 11.45 -4.24
N ARG A 285 1.42 11.54 -5.12
CA ARG A 285 0.11 10.89 -4.89
C ARG A 285 0.27 9.38 -4.77
N ILE A 286 1.05 8.78 -5.67
CA ILE A 286 1.28 7.33 -5.70
C ILE A 286 2.07 6.89 -4.47
N GLU A 287 3.06 7.66 -4.01
CA GLU A 287 3.77 7.36 -2.76
C GLU A 287 2.81 7.26 -1.56
N TYR A 288 1.85 8.18 -1.45
CA TYR A 288 0.86 8.18 -0.37
C TYR A 288 -0.15 7.03 -0.53
N ASP A 289 -0.56 6.70 -1.74
CA ASP A 289 -1.40 5.53 -2.01
C ASP A 289 -0.68 4.23 -1.60
N LEU A 290 0.60 4.07 -1.97
CA LEU A 290 1.40 2.92 -1.59
C LEU A 290 1.69 2.88 -0.09
N TYR A 291 1.89 4.03 0.56
CA TYR A 291 2.02 4.12 2.01
C TYR A 291 0.74 3.64 2.71
N TYR A 292 -0.43 4.07 2.23
CA TYR A 292 -1.71 3.60 2.75
C TYR A 292 -1.85 2.09 2.64
N ILE A 293 -1.54 1.53 1.47
CA ILE A 293 -1.61 0.09 1.24
C ILE A 293 -0.66 -0.63 2.22
N ARG A 294 0.62 -0.26 2.29
CA ARG A 294 1.58 -0.92 3.18
C ARG A 294 1.21 -0.87 4.67
N ASN A 295 0.62 0.23 5.12
CA ASN A 295 0.33 0.47 6.53
C ASN A 295 -1.15 0.31 6.86
N TRP A 296 -1.90 -0.42 6.01
CA TRP A 296 -3.33 -0.54 6.19
C TRP A 296 -3.67 -1.16 7.56
N SER A 297 -4.62 -0.53 8.24
CA SER A 297 -5.28 -1.05 9.43
C SER A 297 -6.65 -0.40 9.55
N LEU A 298 -7.58 -1.04 10.27
CA LEU A 298 -8.89 -0.44 10.56
C LEU A 298 -8.75 0.91 11.28
N GLY A 299 -7.79 1.03 12.20
CA GLY A 299 -7.50 2.30 12.88
C GLY A 299 -7.05 3.39 11.91
N PHE A 300 -6.28 3.02 10.88
CA PHE A 300 -5.86 3.98 9.85
C PHE A 300 -7.03 4.41 8.96
N ASP A 301 -7.94 3.50 8.60
CA ASP A 301 -9.18 3.84 7.88
C ASP A 301 -10.04 4.83 8.69
N ILE A 302 -10.24 4.57 9.99
CA ILE A 302 -10.99 5.47 10.88
C ILE A 302 -10.34 6.85 10.92
N LYS A 303 -9.00 6.92 11.07
CA LYS A 303 -8.26 8.18 11.04
C LYS A 303 -8.51 8.95 9.75
N ILE A 304 -8.45 8.28 8.59
CA ILE A 304 -8.67 8.91 7.29
C ILE A 304 -10.11 9.44 7.17
N ILE A 305 -11.11 8.68 7.63
CA ILE A 305 -12.51 9.11 7.64
C ILE A 305 -12.68 10.37 8.51
N LEU A 306 -12.14 10.38 9.73
CA LEU A 306 -12.21 11.54 10.63
C LEU A 306 -11.53 12.78 10.04
N LEU A 307 -10.35 12.61 9.43
CA LEU A 307 -9.66 13.71 8.73
C LEU A 307 -10.45 14.22 7.53
N THR A 308 -11.14 13.32 6.82
CA THR A 308 -12.02 13.69 5.70
C THR A 308 -13.19 14.54 6.18
N LEU A 309 -13.88 14.11 7.24
CA LEU A 309 -14.99 14.86 7.85
C LEU A 309 -14.52 16.23 8.33
N ALA A 310 -13.42 16.29 9.10
CA ALA A 310 -12.87 17.54 9.61
C ALA A 310 -12.48 18.53 8.49
N ARG A 311 -12.09 18.03 7.32
CA ARG A 311 -11.78 18.86 6.15
C ARG A 311 -13.05 19.38 5.49
N VAL A 312 -14.06 18.54 5.29
CA VAL A 312 -15.37 18.97 4.76
C VAL A 312 -15.97 20.06 5.63
N PHE A 313 -15.91 19.94 6.95
CA PHE A 313 -16.39 20.99 7.87
C PHE A 313 -15.55 22.26 7.79
N ARG A 314 -14.21 22.18 7.69
CA ARG A 314 -13.37 23.38 7.55
C ARG A 314 -13.58 24.11 6.24
N ASP A 315 -13.66 23.38 5.13
CA ASP A 315 -13.87 23.96 3.80
C ASP A 315 -15.30 24.54 3.69
N ALA A 316 -16.30 23.95 4.37
CA ALA A 316 -17.64 24.50 4.48
C ALA A 316 -17.72 25.77 5.35
N SER A 317 -16.88 25.89 6.39
CA SER A 317 -16.79 27.09 7.24
C SER A 317 -15.92 28.21 6.64
N ALA A 318 -15.20 27.93 5.56
CA ALA A 318 -14.35 28.90 4.86
C ALA A 318 -15.08 29.62 3.70
N HIS A 319 -16.38 29.36 3.52
CA HIS A 319 -17.24 29.94 2.50
C HIS A 319 -18.41 30.71 3.11
#